data_AF-A0A4V2ZWX8-F1
#
_entry.id   AF-A0A4V2ZWX8-F1
#
_cell.length_a   1.000
_cell.length_b   1.000
_cell.length_c   1.000
_cell.angle_alpha   90.00
_cell.angle_beta   90.00
_cell.angle_gamma   90.00
#
_symmetry.space_group_name_H-M   'P 1'
#
loop_
_entity.id
_entity.type
_entity.pdbx_description
1 polymer ?
#
loop_
_entity_poly.entity_id
_entity_poly.type
_entity_poly.pdbx_seq_one_letter_code
_entity_poly.pdbx_strand_id
1 'polypeptide(L)'
;MGIWSPAREIARATPDDRNRYVDFLRAVSIGFVIIGHWLITTAYYDAATGTMTPVLALDSIPWTAWLTWVFQVMPIFFIVGGYSNAVSLEGARGKQLSYAQWLTGRLHRLLTPLLLLVLVWAGIAVALNLASVEAEKIRFLSRAALVPTWFLAIYTMIVLLAPLTYRLWQQWGFYSLAAYIGLAVLVDYLFFALDMQWTGWSNYFWVWLAMHHLGFAWRDGRLAKPPALIAMSMLSLLTLYALIVWGPYPIAMAGSPGDEVSNTLPPKITLIALGLVQFGLLMAIERPMQRLLSSLNLWTTTVIVNTMIMTIYLWHMTVLLAVLVLSYFLAGLGMSLVPGSAEWWWSRPLWLLLLGALLVPVALLLSPLERITRGADVPCPPTIRLVGGAVLAGSGLTLATLLGFDGNLLSPTNTGVVALVIGGAWIAGVPIRLSRVH
;
A
#
# COMPACT_ATOMS: atom_id res chain seq x y z
N MET A 1 16.63 26.52 -5.51
CA MET A 1 15.54 26.63 -6.52
C MET A 1 15.05 25.22 -6.85
N GLY A 2 14.25 24.66 -5.95
CA GLY A 2 13.94 23.23 -5.90
C GLY A 2 12.90 22.77 -6.91
N ILE A 3 12.76 21.44 -6.99
CA ILE A 3 11.78 20.53 -7.62
C ILE A 3 10.42 21.13 -8.01
N TRP A 4 9.99 22.18 -7.31
CA TRP A 4 8.85 23.04 -7.66
C TRP A 4 8.90 23.59 -9.10
N SER A 5 10.05 24.04 -9.63
CA SER A 5 10.09 24.58 -11.00
C SER A 5 9.85 23.51 -12.07
N PRO A 6 10.57 22.36 -12.05
CA PRO A 6 10.26 21.24 -12.96
C PRO A 6 8.86 20.65 -12.76
N ALA A 7 8.38 20.53 -11.51
CA ALA A 7 7.03 20.03 -11.24
C ALA A 7 5.95 20.97 -11.78
N ARG A 8 6.18 22.29 -11.74
CA ARG A 8 5.29 23.30 -12.31
C ARG A 8 5.26 23.26 -13.84
N GLU A 9 6.37 22.94 -14.50
CA GLU A 9 6.42 22.71 -15.95
C GLU A 9 5.66 21.44 -16.34
N ILE A 10 5.86 20.32 -15.63
CA ILE A 10 5.08 19.09 -15.84
C ILE A 10 3.60 19.33 -15.58
N ALA A 11 3.26 20.09 -14.54
CA ALA A 11 1.89 20.47 -14.21
C ALA A 11 1.23 21.28 -15.33
N ARG A 12 1.98 22.17 -16.00
CA ARG A 12 1.51 22.95 -17.16
C ARG A 12 1.43 22.12 -18.44
N ALA A 13 2.32 21.15 -18.63
CA ALA A 13 2.36 20.29 -19.80
C ALA A 13 1.40 19.08 -19.71
N THR A 14 0.77 18.86 -18.55
CA THR A 14 -0.21 17.79 -18.39
C THR A 14 -1.45 18.14 -19.22
N PRO A 15 -1.86 17.29 -20.19
CA PRO A 15 -3.02 17.60 -21.00
C PRO A 15 -4.30 17.65 -20.15
N ASP A 16 -5.23 18.52 -20.54
CA ASP A 16 -6.47 18.76 -19.78
C ASP A 16 -7.44 17.57 -19.80
N ASP A 17 -7.24 16.60 -20.70
CA ASP A 17 -8.01 15.35 -20.77
C ASP A 17 -7.61 14.33 -19.69
N ARG A 18 -6.46 14.50 -19.03
CA ARG A 18 -6.02 13.61 -17.94
C ARG A 18 -6.86 13.86 -16.70
N ASN A 19 -7.50 12.80 -16.19
CA ASN A 19 -8.24 12.88 -14.94
C ASN A 19 -7.30 13.08 -13.74
N ARG A 20 -7.10 14.35 -13.35
CA ARG A 20 -6.26 14.75 -12.20
C ARG A 20 -6.75 14.19 -10.87
N TYR A 21 -8.03 13.86 -10.77
CA TYR A 21 -8.62 13.32 -9.54
C TYR A 21 -8.07 11.94 -9.19
N VAL A 22 -7.74 11.13 -10.19
CA VAL A 22 -7.14 9.79 -10.01
C VAL A 22 -5.79 9.88 -9.31
N ASP A 23 -4.92 10.77 -9.77
CA ASP A 23 -3.59 10.97 -9.18
C ASP A 23 -3.68 11.62 -7.79
N PHE A 24 -4.66 12.50 -7.58
CA PHE A 24 -4.94 13.06 -6.26
C PHE A 24 -5.40 11.99 -5.26
N LEU A 25 -6.36 11.15 -5.64
CA LEU A 25 -6.82 10.04 -4.79
C LEU A 25 -5.69 9.07 -4.46
N ARG A 26 -4.77 8.81 -5.40
CA ARG A 26 -3.58 8.00 -5.13
C ARG A 26 -2.70 8.63 -4.04
N ALA A 27 -2.38 9.91 -4.18
CA ALA A 27 -1.53 10.64 -3.24
C ALA A 27 -2.18 10.72 -1.85
N VAL A 28 -3.47 11.05 -1.78
CA VAL A 28 -4.22 11.11 -0.52
C VAL A 28 -4.30 9.74 0.13
N SER A 29 -4.57 8.67 -0.63
CA SER A 29 -4.63 7.31 -0.07
C SER A 29 -3.30 6.92 0.58
N ILE A 30 -2.17 7.17 -0.09
CA ILE A 30 -0.86 6.88 0.50
C ILE A 30 -0.58 7.75 1.72
N GLY A 31 -0.98 9.03 1.70
CA GLY A 31 -0.90 9.91 2.87
C GLY A 31 -1.68 9.38 4.08
N PHE A 32 -2.93 8.94 3.87
CA PHE A 32 -3.75 8.33 4.93
C PHE A 32 -3.11 7.06 5.48
N VAL A 33 -2.58 6.17 4.63
CA VAL A 33 -1.87 4.97 5.10
C VAL A 33 -0.68 5.32 6.00
N ILE A 34 0.15 6.28 5.58
CA ILE A 34 1.34 6.70 6.33
C ILE A 34 0.95 7.32 7.68
N ILE A 35 0.00 8.26 7.66
CA ILE A 35 -0.50 8.91 8.88
C ILE A 35 -1.10 7.85 9.81
N GLY A 36 -1.90 6.93 9.27
CA GLY A 36 -2.48 5.81 10.02
C GLY A 36 -1.40 4.99 10.71
N HIS A 37 -0.38 4.53 9.99
CA HIS A 37 0.74 3.78 10.58
C HIS A 37 1.49 4.55 11.67
N TRP A 38 1.75 5.83 11.46
CA TRP A 38 2.42 6.71 12.43
C TRP A 38 1.59 7.02 13.67
N LEU A 39 0.25 6.95 13.57
CA LEU A 39 -0.66 7.11 14.69
C LEU A 39 -0.82 5.82 15.49
N ILE A 40 -0.98 4.68 14.81
CA ILE A 40 -1.25 3.41 15.48
C ILE A 40 0.03 2.77 16.04
N THR A 41 1.18 2.97 15.40
CA THR A 41 2.45 2.38 15.83
C THR A 41 3.19 3.39 16.71
N THR A 42 3.23 3.14 18.01
CA THR A 42 3.93 3.99 18.98
C THR A 42 4.69 3.14 20.00
N ALA A 43 5.30 3.79 20.98
CA ALA A 43 5.94 3.14 22.10
C ALA A 43 5.70 4.00 23.35
N TYR A 44 5.75 3.36 24.50
CA TYR A 44 5.69 4.02 25.80
C TYR A 44 7.00 3.77 26.53
N TYR A 45 7.57 4.82 27.09
CA TYR A 45 8.75 4.74 27.92
C TYR A 45 8.37 4.92 29.39
N ASP A 46 8.62 3.89 30.18
CA ASP A 46 8.46 3.94 31.63
C ASP A 46 9.77 4.38 32.28
N ALA A 47 9.78 5.61 32.78
CA ALA A 47 10.95 6.20 33.44
C ALA A 47 11.31 5.52 34.77
N ALA A 48 10.37 4.82 35.43
CA ALA A 48 10.64 4.13 36.68
C ALA A 48 11.42 2.83 36.45
N THR A 49 11.13 2.12 35.36
CA THR A 49 11.79 0.87 34.99
C THR A 49 12.90 1.05 33.95
N GLY A 50 12.95 2.21 33.28
CA GLY A 50 13.87 2.47 32.16
C GLY A 50 13.53 1.63 30.92
N THR A 51 12.32 1.10 30.83
CA THR A 51 11.90 0.19 29.75
C THR A 51 11.08 0.93 28.69
N MET A 52 11.25 0.53 27.43
CA MET A 52 10.46 1.03 26.31
C MET A 52 9.63 -0.11 25.74
N THR A 53 8.31 0.00 25.85
CA THR A 53 7.37 -1.00 25.36
C THR A 53 6.73 -0.53 24.06
N PRO A 54 6.80 -1.30 22.96
CA PRO A 54 6.00 -1.04 21.77
C PRO A 54 4.51 -1.07 22.12
N VAL A 55 3.75 -0.11 21.61
CA VAL A 55 2.29 -0.03 21.82
C VAL A 55 1.63 0.13 20.46
N LEU A 56 0.68 -0.76 20.18
CA LEU A 56 -0.28 -0.53 19.10
C LEU A 56 -1.51 0.15 19.66
N ALA A 57 -1.77 1.38 19.20
CA ALA A 57 -2.89 2.18 19.69
C ALA A 57 -4.25 1.51 19.51
N LEU A 58 -4.38 0.65 18.48
CA LEU A 58 -5.62 -0.06 18.18
C LEU A 58 -6.00 -1.06 19.29
N ASP A 59 -4.99 -1.68 19.91
CA ASP A 59 -5.19 -2.68 20.96
C ASP A 59 -5.42 -2.02 22.32
N SER A 60 -4.75 -0.89 22.58
CA SER A 60 -4.84 -0.18 23.86
C SER A 60 -5.97 0.84 23.95
N ILE A 61 -6.54 1.28 22.81
CA ILE A 61 -7.53 2.37 22.74
C ILE A 61 -8.74 1.92 21.89
N PRO A 62 -9.76 1.26 22.48
CA PRO A 62 -10.82 0.57 21.72
C PRO A 62 -11.59 1.43 20.70
N TRP A 63 -11.82 2.71 21.00
CA TRP A 63 -12.57 3.60 20.10
C TRP A 63 -11.82 3.89 18.79
N THR A 64 -10.49 3.68 18.75
CA THR A 64 -9.70 3.88 17.53
C THR A 64 -10.03 2.84 16.44
N ALA A 65 -10.73 1.74 16.77
CA ALA A 65 -11.30 0.83 15.79
C ALA A 65 -12.19 1.54 14.77
N TRP A 66 -12.97 2.55 15.18
CA TRP A 66 -13.80 3.35 14.28
C TRP A 66 -12.97 4.26 13.35
N LEU A 67 -11.82 4.75 13.81
CA LEU A 67 -10.92 5.54 12.97
C LEU A 67 -10.39 4.72 11.78
N THR A 68 -10.27 3.40 11.94
CA THR A 68 -9.81 2.54 10.86
C THR A 68 -10.76 2.56 9.65
N TRP A 69 -12.03 2.92 9.78
CA TRP A 69 -12.94 3.02 8.64
C TRP A 69 -12.54 4.16 7.69
N VAL A 70 -11.97 5.22 8.27
CA VAL A 70 -11.49 6.38 7.53
C VAL A 70 -10.07 6.15 7.01
N PHE A 71 -9.20 5.56 7.83
CA PHE A 71 -7.80 5.31 7.46
C PHE A 71 -7.59 4.08 6.58
N GLN A 72 -8.56 3.16 6.54
CA GLN A 72 -8.51 2.00 5.66
C GLN A 72 -8.87 2.37 4.23
N VAL A 73 -7.90 2.91 3.51
CA VAL A 73 -8.02 3.45 2.15
C VAL A 73 -7.54 2.48 1.07
N MET A 74 -7.20 1.24 1.44
CA MET A 74 -6.83 0.20 0.49
C MET A 74 -7.84 0.01 -0.65
N PRO A 75 -9.16 0.00 -0.42
CA PRO A 75 -10.14 -0.09 -1.50
C PRO A 75 -9.97 1.03 -2.54
N ILE A 76 -9.82 2.28 -2.10
CA ILE A 76 -9.63 3.45 -2.96
C ILE A 76 -8.36 3.28 -3.81
N PHE A 77 -7.28 2.79 -3.23
CA PHE A 77 -6.05 2.56 -3.98
C PHE A 77 -6.23 1.52 -5.09
N PHE A 78 -6.94 0.41 -4.83
CA PHE A 78 -7.22 -0.59 -5.86
C PHE A 78 -8.15 -0.07 -6.95
N ILE A 79 -9.14 0.76 -6.61
CA ILE A 79 -10.01 1.45 -7.57
C ILE A 79 -9.18 2.35 -8.50
N VAL A 80 -8.33 3.21 -7.91
CA VAL A 80 -7.40 4.07 -8.65
C VAL A 80 -6.44 3.24 -9.51
N GLY A 81 -5.97 2.10 -8.99
CA GLY A 81 -5.16 1.11 -9.71
C GLY A 81 -5.90 0.52 -10.91
N GLY A 82 -7.20 0.26 -10.80
CA GLY A 82 -8.10 -0.17 -11.86
C GLY A 82 -8.14 0.84 -13.00
N TYR A 83 -8.50 2.07 -12.68
CA TYR A 83 -8.53 3.18 -13.63
C TYR A 83 -7.18 3.34 -14.34
N SER A 84 -6.09 3.39 -13.56
CA SER A 84 -4.73 3.59 -14.06
C SER A 84 -4.26 2.45 -14.97
N ASN A 85 -4.62 1.20 -14.64
CA ASN A 85 -4.29 0.04 -15.47
C ASN A 85 -5.10 0.04 -16.77
N ALA A 86 -6.39 0.40 -16.76
CA ALA A 86 -7.18 0.52 -17.97
C ALA A 86 -6.60 1.56 -18.94
N VAL A 87 -6.32 2.79 -18.47
CA VAL A 87 -5.68 3.84 -19.28
C VAL A 87 -4.34 3.34 -19.85
N SER A 88 -3.54 2.67 -19.03
CA SER A 88 -2.24 2.15 -19.46
C SER A 88 -2.36 1.03 -20.50
N LEU A 89 -3.36 0.14 -20.38
CA LEU A 89 -3.62 -0.93 -21.32
C LEU A 89 -4.17 -0.40 -22.65
N GLU A 90 -5.07 0.58 -22.62
CA GLU A 90 -5.59 1.26 -23.80
C GLU A 90 -4.46 1.97 -24.57
N GLY A 91 -3.61 2.71 -23.85
CA GLY A 91 -2.43 3.35 -24.44
C GLY A 91 -1.42 2.35 -25.02
N ALA A 92 -1.24 1.21 -24.37
CA ALA A 92 -0.38 0.12 -24.88
C ALA A 92 -0.95 -0.52 -26.14
N ARG A 93 -2.27 -0.73 -26.21
CA ARG A 93 -2.97 -1.21 -27.42
C ARG A 93 -2.81 -0.21 -28.56
N GLY A 94 -2.98 1.09 -28.30
CA GLY A 94 -2.79 2.15 -29.31
C GLY A 94 -1.36 2.20 -29.87
N LYS A 95 -0.35 1.85 -29.05
CA LYS A 95 1.06 1.73 -29.45
C LYS A 95 1.45 0.31 -29.92
N GLN A 96 0.50 -0.61 -30.03
CA GLN A 96 0.71 -2.02 -30.41
C GLN A 96 1.78 -2.74 -29.58
N LEU A 97 1.91 -2.39 -28.29
CA LEU A 97 2.86 -3.02 -27.39
C LEU A 97 2.37 -4.43 -26.99
N SER A 98 3.29 -5.38 -26.97
CA SER A 98 3.05 -6.72 -26.42
C SER A 98 2.81 -6.65 -24.90
N TYR A 99 2.13 -7.66 -24.35
CA TYR A 99 1.92 -7.78 -22.91
C TYR A 99 3.26 -7.80 -22.14
N ALA A 100 4.28 -8.47 -22.67
CA ALA A 100 5.60 -8.50 -22.05
C ALA A 100 6.24 -7.11 -21.96
N GLN A 101 6.15 -6.30 -23.02
CA GLN A 101 6.68 -4.93 -23.02
C GLN A 101 5.92 -4.02 -22.03
N TRP A 102 4.59 -4.12 -22.00
CA TRP A 102 3.78 -3.40 -21.03
C TRP A 102 4.12 -3.78 -19.59
N LEU A 103 4.19 -5.09 -19.30
CA LEU A 103 4.43 -5.60 -17.95
C LEU A 103 5.84 -5.28 -17.46
N THR A 104 6.85 -5.36 -18.32
CA THR A 104 8.24 -5.06 -17.97
C THR A 104 8.39 -3.66 -17.38
N GLY A 105 7.77 -2.64 -17.99
CA GLY A 105 7.83 -1.28 -17.48
C GLY A 105 7.17 -1.11 -16.10
N ARG A 106 6.08 -1.86 -15.85
CA ARG A 106 5.37 -1.84 -14.56
C ARG A 106 6.18 -2.53 -13.47
N LEU A 107 6.70 -3.74 -13.75
CA LEU A 107 7.49 -4.50 -12.79
C LEU A 107 8.78 -3.77 -12.43
N HIS A 108 9.46 -3.14 -13.39
CA HIS A 108 10.65 -2.36 -13.11
C HIS A 108 10.37 -1.22 -12.11
N ARG A 109 9.30 -0.46 -12.32
CA ARG A 109 8.93 0.65 -11.42
C ARG A 109 8.52 0.18 -10.01
N LEU A 110 7.92 -1.00 -9.89
CA LEU A 110 7.47 -1.54 -8.60
C LEU A 110 8.59 -2.26 -7.84
N LEU A 111 9.39 -3.08 -8.53
CA LEU A 111 10.40 -3.93 -7.91
C LEU A 111 11.70 -3.18 -7.61
N THR A 112 12.12 -2.21 -8.44
CA THR A 112 13.43 -1.54 -8.23
C THR A 112 13.53 -0.81 -6.88
N PRO A 113 12.57 0.04 -6.47
CA PRO A 113 12.64 0.70 -5.16
C PRO A 113 12.56 -0.29 -3.99
N LEU A 114 11.81 -1.38 -4.20
CA LEU A 114 11.60 -2.43 -3.22
C LEU A 114 12.87 -3.26 -2.97
N LEU A 115 13.63 -3.59 -4.02
CA LEU A 115 14.91 -4.28 -3.89
C LEU A 115 15.85 -3.54 -2.95
N LEU A 116 15.91 -2.21 -3.09
CA LEU A 116 16.75 -1.39 -2.22
C LEU A 116 16.30 -1.48 -0.76
N LEU A 117 14.99 -1.38 -0.49
CA LEU A 117 14.48 -1.49 0.88
C LEU A 117 14.87 -2.83 1.52
N VAL A 118 14.66 -3.94 0.80
CA VAL A 118 14.98 -5.29 1.30
C VAL A 118 16.47 -5.45 1.56
N LEU A 119 17.32 -4.97 0.64
CA LEU A 119 18.79 -4.99 0.80
C LEU A 119 19.25 -4.15 2.00
N VAL A 120 18.68 -2.95 2.17
CA VAL A 120 19.03 -2.08 3.29
C VAL A 120 18.63 -2.70 4.62
N TRP A 121 17.41 -3.25 4.73
CA TRP A 121 16.99 -3.92 5.97
C TRP A 121 17.74 -5.22 6.25
N ALA A 122 18.13 -5.99 5.23
CA ALA A 122 19.04 -7.11 5.40
C ALA A 122 20.40 -6.65 5.95
N GLY A 123 20.96 -5.56 5.41
CA GLY A 123 22.19 -4.95 5.91
C GLY A 123 22.08 -4.41 7.34
N ILE A 124 20.98 -3.73 7.67
CA ILE A 124 20.68 -3.27 9.04
C ILE A 124 20.61 -4.45 10.00
N ALA A 125 19.92 -5.53 9.61
CA ALA A 125 19.79 -6.72 10.44
C ALA A 125 21.17 -7.36 10.75
N VAL A 126 22.05 -7.44 9.75
CA VAL A 126 23.42 -7.92 9.92
C VAL A 126 24.22 -6.99 10.84
N ALA A 127 24.14 -5.68 10.64
CA ALA A 127 24.85 -4.71 11.48
C ALA A 127 24.40 -4.78 12.95
N LEU A 128 23.10 -4.92 13.21
CA LEU A 128 22.54 -5.11 14.55
C LEU A 128 22.99 -6.43 15.18
N ASN A 129 23.07 -7.50 14.39
CA ASN A 129 23.57 -8.79 14.87
C ASN A 129 25.06 -8.72 15.24
N LEU A 130 25.89 -8.05 14.43
CA LEU A 130 27.30 -7.78 14.74
C LEU A 130 27.46 -6.91 15.99
N ALA A 131 26.51 -6.01 16.25
CA ALA A 131 26.42 -5.24 17.49
C ALA A 131 25.83 -6.03 18.68
N SER A 132 25.66 -7.35 18.56
CA SER A 132 25.13 -8.25 19.60
C SER A 132 23.69 -7.94 20.05
N VAL A 133 22.88 -7.33 19.18
CA VAL A 133 21.44 -7.19 19.44
C VAL A 133 20.75 -8.55 19.28
N GLU A 134 19.85 -8.87 20.22
CA GLU A 134 19.09 -10.11 20.21
C GLU A 134 18.30 -10.29 18.90
N ALA A 135 18.36 -11.49 18.33
CA ALA A 135 17.69 -11.82 17.06
C ALA A 135 16.18 -11.57 17.07
N GLU A 136 15.52 -11.69 18.24
CA GLU A 136 14.10 -11.39 18.39
C GLU A 136 13.78 -9.90 18.18
N LYS A 137 14.60 -9.00 18.75
CA LYS A 137 14.47 -7.55 18.54
C LYS A 137 14.74 -7.18 17.08
N ILE A 138 15.72 -7.82 16.43
CA ILE A 138 16.01 -7.62 15.01
C ILE A 138 14.82 -8.06 14.15
N ARG A 139 14.23 -9.24 14.44
CA ARG A 139 13.02 -9.72 13.75
C ARG A 139 11.85 -8.78 13.96
N PHE A 140 11.64 -8.29 15.17
CA PHE A 140 10.57 -7.34 15.47
C PHE A 140 10.70 -6.05 14.64
N LEU A 141 11.87 -5.41 14.67
CA LEU A 141 12.14 -4.17 13.93
C LEU A 141 11.99 -4.37 12.42
N SER A 142 12.60 -5.43 11.89
CA SER A 142 12.55 -5.72 10.46
C SER A 142 11.15 -6.09 9.99
N ARG A 143 10.38 -6.87 10.75
CA ARG A 143 8.96 -7.14 10.46
C ARG A 143 8.18 -5.84 10.43
N ALA A 144 8.26 -5.03 11.49
CA ALA A 144 7.54 -3.76 11.58
C ALA A 144 7.82 -2.84 10.39
N ALA A 145 9.08 -2.81 9.91
CA ALA A 145 9.46 -2.02 8.75
C ALA A 145 8.93 -2.57 7.42
N LEU A 146 8.90 -3.89 7.28
CA LEU A 146 8.57 -4.59 6.05
C LEU A 146 7.10 -5.03 5.96
N VAL A 147 6.32 -4.88 7.03
CA VAL A 147 4.87 -5.17 7.02
C VAL A 147 4.21 -4.49 5.82
N PRO A 148 4.35 -3.17 5.56
CA PRO A 148 3.67 -2.55 4.43
C PRO A 148 3.94 -3.20 3.07
N THR A 149 5.06 -3.91 2.88
CA THR A 149 5.40 -4.53 1.60
C THR A 149 4.43 -5.65 1.15
N TRP A 150 3.64 -6.25 2.06
CA TRP A 150 2.63 -7.25 1.70
C TRP A 150 1.61 -6.71 0.69
N PHE A 151 1.23 -5.45 0.85
CA PHE A 151 0.30 -4.77 -0.04
C PHE A 151 0.87 -4.66 -1.46
N LEU A 152 2.17 -4.36 -1.58
CA LEU A 152 2.84 -4.24 -2.87
C LEU A 152 2.94 -5.60 -3.57
N ALA A 153 3.14 -6.68 -2.81
CA ALA A 153 3.11 -8.04 -3.35
C ALA A 153 1.77 -8.32 -4.04
N ILE A 154 0.66 -8.05 -3.35
CA ILE A 154 -0.69 -8.26 -3.90
C ILE A 154 -0.97 -7.30 -5.04
N TYR A 155 -0.63 -6.02 -4.91
CA TYR A 155 -0.82 -5.05 -5.98
C TYR A 155 -0.08 -5.49 -7.26
N THR A 156 1.12 -6.05 -7.12
CA THR A 156 1.85 -6.64 -8.24
C THR A 156 1.07 -7.80 -8.87
N MET A 157 0.50 -8.70 -8.06
CA MET A 157 -0.34 -9.80 -8.58
C MET A 157 -1.59 -9.28 -9.33
N ILE A 158 -2.26 -8.26 -8.79
CA ILE A 158 -3.41 -7.63 -9.46
C ILE A 158 -2.99 -6.97 -10.78
N VAL A 159 -1.80 -6.36 -10.85
CA VAL A 159 -1.24 -5.82 -12.10
C VAL A 159 -0.96 -6.92 -13.12
N LEU A 160 -0.49 -8.10 -12.71
CA LEU A 160 -0.32 -9.25 -13.61
C LEU A 160 -1.65 -9.68 -14.22
N LEU A 161 -2.71 -9.71 -13.41
CA LEU A 161 -4.06 -10.10 -13.82
C LEU A 161 -4.81 -9.01 -14.59
N ALA A 162 -4.34 -7.76 -14.56
CA ALA A 162 -5.03 -6.60 -15.10
C ALA A 162 -5.51 -6.74 -16.57
N PRO A 163 -4.75 -7.32 -17.52
CA PRO A 163 -5.24 -7.49 -18.89
C PRO A 163 -6.38 -8.51 -18.99
N LEU A 164 -6.32 -9.59 -18.20
CA LEU A 164 -7.36 -10.61 -18.16
C LEU A 164 -8.64 -10.03 -17.56
N THR A 165 -8.51 -9.35 -16.43
CA THR A 165 -9.65 -8.76 -15.72
C THR A 165 -10.28 -7.62 -16.51
N TYR A 166 -9.47 -6.81 -17.21
CA TYR A 166 -9.97 -5.80 -18.12
C TYR A 166 -10.71 -6.40 -19.32
N ARG A 167 -10.26 -7.55 -19.88
CA ARG A 167 -11.01 -8.28 -20.91
C ARG A 167 -12.35 -8.79 -20.38
N LEU A 168 -12.37 -9.36 -19.18
CA LEU A 168 -13.62 -9.80 -18.54
C LEU A 168 -14.59 -8.63 -18.33
N TRP A 169 -14.09 -7.48 -17.90
CA TRP A 169 -14.88 -6.26 -17.82
C TRP A 169 -15.44 -5.81 -19.18
N GLN A 170 -14.63 -5.81 -20.23
CA GLN A 170 -15.07 -5.43 -21.58
C GLN A 170 -16.18 -6.36 -22.12
N GLN A 171 -16.14 -7.65 -21.76
CA GLN A 171 -17.08 -8.66 -22.24
C GLN A 171 -18.36 -8.75 -21.37
N TRP A 172 -18.21 -8.70 -20.04
CA TRP A 172 -19.29 -9.01 -19.08
C TRP A 172 -19.71 -7.81 -18.23
N GLY A 173 -18.98 -6.70 -18.25
CA GLY A 173 -19.31 -5.49 -17.48
C GLY A 173 -19.55 -5.79 -16.00
N PHE A 174 -20.68 -5.32 -15.45
CA PHE A 174 -21.00 -5.50 -14.03
C PHE A 174 -21.23 -6.97 -13.62
N TYR A 175 -21.46 -7.90 -14.54
CA TYR A 175 -21.53 -9.32 -14.20
C TYR A 175 -20.18 -9.87 -13.72
N SER A 176 -19.05 -9.39 -14.28
CA SER A 176 -17.73 -9.79 -13.77
C SER A 176 -17.47 -9.25 -12.37
N LEU A 177 -17.88 -8.00 -12.09
CA LEU A 177 -17.83 -7.43 -10.74
C LEU A 177 -18.66 -8.25 -9.75
N ALA A 178 -19.91 -8.58 -10.10
CA ALA A 178 -20.79 -9.38 -9.27
C ALA A 178 -20.20 -10.78 -9.00
N ALA A 179 -19.53 -11.39 -9.99
CA ALA A 179 -18.84 -12.66 -9.80
C ALA A 179 -17.71 -12.58 -8.76
N TYR A 180 -16.87 -11.54 -8.78
CA TYR A 180 -15.83 -11.36 -7.76
C TYR A 180 -16.40 -11.12 -6.36
N ILE A 181 -17.46 -10.33 -6.25
CA ILE A 181 -18.16 -10.12 -4.97
C ILE A 181 -18.76 -11.45 -4.48
N GLY A 182 -19.42 -12.21 -5.36
CA GLY A 182 -20.00 -13.52 -5.05
C GLY A 182 -18.95 -14.53 -4.59
N LEU A 183 -17.78 -14.58 -5.25
CA LEU A 183 -16.65 -15.41 -4.82
C LEU A 183 -16.11 -14.98 -3.45
N ALA A 184 -16.01 -13.68 -3.17
CA ALA A 184 -15.58 -13.19 -1.85
C ALA A 184 -16.57 -13.57 -0.75
N VAL A 185 -17.88 -13.44 -1.02
CA VAL A 185 -18.94 -13.88 -0.10
C VAL A 185 -18.89 -15.39 0.13
N LEU A 186 -18.70 -16.19 -0.93
CA LEU A 186 -18.56 -17.63 -0.81
C LEU A 186 -17.35 -18.01 0.06
N VAL A 187 -16.20 -17.37 -0.15
CA VAL A 187 -15.01 -17.63 0.67
C VAL A 187 -15.22 -17.23 2.12
N ASP A 188 -15.86 -16.11 2.41
CA ASP A 188 -16.22 -15.75 3.78
C ASP A 188 -17.19 -16.76 4.40
N TYR A 189 -18.16 -17.26 3.63
CA TYR A 189 -19.05 -18.31 4.08
C TYR A 189 -18.29 -19.61 4.40
N LEU A 190 -17.38 -20.06 3.53
CA LEU A 190 -16.52 -21.23 3.80
C LEU A 190 -15.64 -21.01 5.04
N PHE A 191 -15.13 -19.79 5.22
CA PHE A 191 -14.30 -19.41 6.35
C PHE A 191 -15.07 -19.50 7.67
N PHE A 192 -16.26 -18.91 7.77
CA PHE A 192 -17.01 -18.83 9.03
C PHE A 192 -17.95 -20.01 9.29
N ALA A 193 -18.64 -20.51 8.26
CA ALA A 193 -19.67 -21.55 8.43
C ALA A 193 -19.09 -22.98 8.39
N LEU A 194 -17.99 -23.19 7.66
CA LEU A 194 -17.37 -24.51 7.50
C LEU A 194 -15.97 -24.62 8.15
N ASP A 195 -15.53 -23.58 8.87
CA ASP A 195 -14.21 -23.48 9.51
C ASP A 195 -13.03 -23.74 8.53
N MET A 196 -13.24 -23.50 7.23
CA MET A 196 -12.21 -23.68 6.20
C MET A 196 -11.33 -22.42 6.10
N GLN A 197 -10.67 -22.05 7.20
CA GLN A 197 -9.99 -20.75 7.33
C GLN A 197 -8.92 -20.50 6.25
N TRP A 198 -8.26 -21.55 5.76
CA TRP A 198 -7.26 -21.47 4.70
C TRP A 198 -7.81 -20.91 3.37
N THR A 199 -9.12 -21.06 3.11
CA THR A 199 -9.76 -20.50 1.91
C THR A 199 -9.76 -18.97 1.92
N GLY A 200 -9.73 -18.36 3.10
CA GLY A 200 -9.71 -16.91 3.30
C GLY A 200 -8.55 -16.23 2.59
N TRP A 201 -7.39 -16.89 2.46
CA TRP A 201 -6.24 -16.34 1.74
C TRP A 201 -6.54 -16.03 0.26
N SER A 202 -7.52 -16.70 -0.35
CA SER A 202 -7.94 -16.39 -1.73
C SER A 202 -8.68 -15.06 -1.86
N ASN A 203 -9.25 -14.51 -0.78
CA ASN A 203 -9.93 -13.21 -0.81
C ASN A 203 -9.01 -12.03 -1.12
N TYR A 204 -7.69 -12.19 -0.95
CA TYR A 204 -6.73 -11.22 -1.47
C TYR A 204 -6.90 -11.02 -2.99
N PHE A 205 -7.38 -12.01 -3.73
CA PHE A 205 -7.71 -11.81 -5.14
C PHE A 205 -9.12 -11.24 -5.28
N TRP A 206 -10.14 -11.88 -4.71
CA TRP A 206 -11.53 -11.54 -5.01
C TRP A 206 -11.95 -10.15 -4.53
N VAL A 207 -11.59 -9.77 -3.30
CA VAL A 207 -11.91 -8.46 -2.72
C VAL A 207 -11.23 -7.35 -3.51
N TRP A 208 -9.92 -7.48 -3.76
CA TRP A 208 -9.15 -6.44 -4.43
C TRP A 208 -9.41 -6.38 -5.94
N LEU A 209 -9.73 -7.50 -6.59
CA LEU A 209 -10.22 -7.52 -7.98
C LEU A 209 -11.59 -6.86 -8.13
N ALA A 210 -12.50 -7.03 -7.16
CA ALA A 210 -13.77 -6.33 -7.16
C ALA A 210 -13.56 -4.81 -7.07
N MET A 211 -12.71 -4.34 -6.15
CA MET A 211 -12.37 -2.91 -6.05
C MET A 211 -11.65 -2.40 -7.31
N HIS A 212 -10.77 -3.20 -7.90
CA HIS A 212 -10.10 -2.89 -9.16
C HIS A 212 -11.09 -2.70 -10.32
N HIS A 213 -12.16 -3.51 -10.38
CA HIS A 213 -13.20 -3.41 -11.40
C HIS A 213 -14.02 -2.13 -11.32
N LEU A 214 -14.27 -1.59 -10.11
CA LEU A 214 -14.90 -0.28 -9.97
C LEU A 214 -14.06 0.83 -10.64
N GLY A 215 -12.72 0.67 -10.65
CA GLY A 215 -11.82 1.54 -11.41
C GLY A 215 -12.01 1.47 -12.92
N PHE A 216 -12.32 0.30 -13.47
CA PHE A 216 -12.69 0.14 -14.88
C PHE A 216 -14.04 0.77 -15.20
N ALA A 217 -15.03 0.58 -14.31
CA ALA A 217 -16.34 1.25 -14.43
C ALA A 217 -16.20 2.78 -14.43
N TRP A 218 -15.32 3.31 -13.59
CA TRP A 218 -14.98 4.73 -13.57
C TRP A 218 -14.31 5.19 -14.88
N ARG A 219 -13.33 4.43 -15.39
CA ARG A 219 -12.66 4.75 -16.66
C ARG A 219 -13.61 4.77 -17.85
N ASP A 220 -14.58 3.86 -17.90
CA ASP A 220 -15.57 3.77 -18.96
C ASP A 220 -16.72 4.79 -18.82
N GLY A 221 -16.70 5.62 -17.77
CA GLY A 221 -17.77 6.58 -17.49
C GLY A 221 -19.11 5.92 -17.14
N ARG A 222 -19.11 4.63 -16.76
CA ARG A 222 -20.30 3.87 -16.37
C ARG A 222 -20.65 4.10 -14.90
N LEU A 223 -20.67 5.37 -14.49
CA LEU A 223 -21.03 5.77 -13.14
C LEU A 223 -22.48 6.27 -13.08
N ALA A 224 -23.15 5.96 -11.98
CA ALA A 224 -24.46 6.51 -11.68
C ALA A 224 -24.36 8.02 -11.39
N LYS A 225 -25.50 8.72 -11.41
CA LYS A 225 -25.57 10.13 -11.00
C LYS A 225 -25.21 10.28 -9.51
N PRO A 226 -24.71 11.45 -9.05
CA PRO A 226 -24.30 11.65 -7.65
C PRO A 226 -25.33 11.22 -6.59
N PRO A 227 -26.65 11.49 -6.73
CA PRO A 227 -27.62 11.02 -5.74
C PRO A 227 -27.67 9.49 -5.60
N ALA A 228 -27.56 8.76 -6.72
CA ALA A 228 -27.53 7.30 -6.72
C ALA A 228 -26.22 6.74 -6.12
N LEU A 229 -25.08 7.42 -6.36
CA LEU A 229 -23.80 7.08 -5.73
C LEU A 229 -23.83 7.28 -4.21
N ILE A 230 -24.46 8.37 -3.75
CA ILE A 230 -24.67 8.62 -2.31
C ILE A 230 -25.61 7.57 -1.73
N ALA A 231 -26.72 7.24 -2.39
CA ALA A 231 -27.64 6.19 -1.95
C ALA A 231 -26.94 4.82 -1.85
N MET A 232 -26.13 4.46 -2.84
CA MET A 232 -25.30 3.25 -2.82
C MET A 232 -24.30 3.27 -1.66
N SER A 233 -23.65 4.41 -1.41
CA SER A 233 -22.76 4.57 -0.25
C SER A 233 -23.51 4.36 1.06
N MET A 234 -24.68 4.96 1.23
CA MET A 234 -25.48 4.80 2.44
C MET A 234 -25.96 3.36 2.63
N LEU A 235 -26.40 2.70 1.55
CA LEU A 235 -26.76 1.29 1.60
C LEU A 235 -25.56 0.40 1.96
N SER A 236 -24.38 0.71 1.42
CA SER A 236 -23.14 -0.02 1.72
C SER A 236 -22.70 0.20 3.17
N LEU A 237 -22.93 1.40 3.72
CA LEU A 237 -22.64 1.73 5.11
C LEU A 237 -23.56 0.96 6.06
N LEU A 238 -24.86 0.90 5.75
CA LEU A 238 -25.83 0.10 6.49
C LEU A 238 -25.50 -1.39 6.41
N THR A 239 -25.07 -1.87 5.23
CA THR A 239 -24.64 -3.26 5.04
C THR A 239 -23.38 -3.56 5.86
N LEU A 240 -22.38 -2.66 5.83
CA LEU A 240 -21.17 -2.80 6.64
C LEU A 240 -21.50 -2.86 8.14
N TYR A 241 -22.35 -1.95 8.60
CA TYR A 241 -22.81 -1.94 9.99
C TYR A 241 -23.55 -3.23 10.35
N ALA A 242 -24.43 -3.71 9.47
CA ALA A 242 -25.15 -4.96 9.65
C ALA A 242 -24.22 -6.19 9.74
N LEU A 243 -23.19 -6.25 8.90
CA LEU A 243 -22.19 -7.31 8.93
C LEU A 243 -21.43 -7.32 10.26
N ILE A 244 -21.19 -6.16 10.87
CA ILE A 244 -20.44 -6.07 12.12
C ILE A 244 -21.33 -6.38 13.33
N VAL A 245 -22.56 -5.86 13.36
CA VAL A 245 -23.46 -6.01 14.52
C VAL A 245 -24.11 -7.39 14.56
N TRP A 246 -24.48 -7.95 13.41
CA TRP A 246 -25.18 -9.24 13.33
C TRP A 246 -24.33 -10.35 12.70
N GLY A 247 -23.17 -10.03 12.14
CA GLY A 247 -22.26 -11.00 11.56
C GLY A 247 -20.98 -11.20 12.40
N PRO A 248 -20.12 -12.13 11.98
CA PRO A 248 -18.91 -12.51 12.72
C PRO A 248 -17.71 -11.58 12.47
N TYR A 249 -17.96 -10.32 12.07
CA TYR A 249 -16.91 -9.41 11.59
C TYR A 249 -16.52 -8.39 12.66
N PRO A 250 -15.22 -8.13 12.88
CA PRO A 250 -14.77 -7.15 13.86
C PRO A 250 -15.06 -5.71 13.39
N ILE A 251 -15.10 -4.78 14.34
CA ILE A 251 -15.29 -3.34 14.08
C ILE A 251 -14.08 -2.75 13.35
N ALA A 252 -12.87 -3.21 13.68
CA ALA A 252 -11.64 -2.73 13.06
C ALA A 252 -11.55 -3.17 11.60
N MET A 253 -11.41 -2.20 10.70
CA MET A 253 -11.21 -2.40 9.26
C MET A 253 -9.72 -2.51 8.89
N ALA A 254 -8.82 -2.31 9.86
CA ALA A 254 -7.39 -2.55 9.77
C ALA A 254 -7.00 -3.74 10.68
N GLY A 255 -5.78 -4.26 10.55
CA GLY A 255 -5.33 -5.36 11.41
C GLY A 255 -5.12 -4.89 12.84
N SER A 256 -5.81 -5.51 13.81
CA SER A 256 -5.54 -5.38 15.25
C SER A 256 -4.92 -6.69 15.75
N PRO A 257 -3.72 -6.67 16.34
CA PRO A 257 -3.21 -7.76 17.16
C PRO A 257 -4.14 -8.03 18.35
N GLY A 258 -4.68 -9.23 18.45
CA GLY A 258 -5.52 -9.65 19.58
C GLY A 258 -6.96 -10.02 19.22
N ASP A 259 -7.45 -9.60 18.06
CA ASP A 259 -8.70 -10.15 17.52
C ASP A 259 -8.43 -11.53 16.90
N GLU A 260 -9.26 -12.53 17.24
CA GLU A 260 -9.19 -13.87 16.62
C GLU A 260 -9.45 -13.80 15.09
N VAL A 261 -10.22 -12.81 14.65
CA VAL A 261 -10.60 -12.59 13.25
C VAL A 261 -10.20 -11.16 12.85
N SER A 262 -9.51 -11.02 11.72
CA SER A 262 -9.18 -9.71 11.14
C SER A 262 -9.91 -9.49 9.82
N ASN A 263 -10.37 -8.26 9.57
CA ASN A 263 -10.95 -7.87 8.28
C ASN A 263 -9.90 -7.74 7.15
N THR A 264 -8.60 -7.69 7.48
CA THR A 264 -7.50 -7.47 6.50
C THR A 264 -6.56 -8.65 6.33
N LEU A 265 -6.55 -9.58 7.29
CA LEU A 265 -5.66 -10.72 7.33
C LEU A 265 -6.45 -12.01 7.62
N PRO A 266 -7.08 -12.64 6.61
CA PRO A 266 -7.18 -12.19 5.21
C PRO A 266 -8.39 -11.25 4.95
N PRO A 267 -8.43 -10.53 3.81
CA PRO A 267 -9.51 -9.60 3.46
C PRO A 267 -10.90 -10.24 3.53
N LYS A 268 -11.85 -9.48 4.07
CA LYS A 268 -13.25 -9.89 4.21
C LYS A 268 -14.18 -9.03 3.35
N ILE A 269 -15.42 -9.46 3.17
CA ILE A 269 -16.42 -8.71 2.40
C ILE A 269 -16.75 -7.33 3.01
N THR A 270 -16.44 -7.13 4.29
CA THR A 270 -16.49 -5.81 4.95
C THR A 270 -15.63 -4.77 4.24
N LEU A 271 -14.49 -5.15 3.66
CA LEU A 271 -13.65 -4.23 2.88
C LEU A 271 -14.25 -3.89 1.52
N ILE A 272 -15.08 -4.77 0.94
CA ILE A 272 -15.89 -4.46 -0.25
C ILE A 272 -16.96 -3.43 0.12
N ALA A 273 -17.69 -3.66 1.22
CA ALA A 273 -18.71 -2.73 1.70
C ALA A 273 -18.12 -1.36 2.02
N LEU A 274 -17.01 -1.30 2.78
CA LEU A 274 -16.28 -0.07 3.07
C LEU A 274 -15.80 0.61 1.78
N GLY A 275 -15.25 -0.16 0.84
CA GLY A 275 -14.81 0.36 -0.46
C GLY A 275 -15.95 0.98 -1.26
N LEU A 276 -17.15 0.40 -1.23
CA LEU A 276 -18.35 0.94 -1.89
C LEU A 276 -18.86 2.22 -1.20
N VAL A 277 -18.78 2.32 0.13
CA VAL A 277 -19.03 3.57 0.87
C VAL A 277 -18.09 4.67 0.36
N GLN A 278 -16.79 4.41 0.43
CA GLN A 278 -15.76 5.36 0.03
C GLN A 278 -15.90 5.73 -1.45
N PHE A 279 -16.11 4.75 -2.33
CA PHE A 279 -16.27 4.96 -3.77
C PHE A 279 -17.49 5.82 -4.09
N GLY A 280 -18.65 5.53 -3.50
CA GLY A 280 -19.88 6.30 -3.73
C GLY A 280 -19.72 7.77 -3.33
N LEU A 281 -19.15 8.04 -2.15
CA LEU A 281 -18.90 9.41 -1.68
C LEU A 281 -17.90 10.15 -2.55
N LEU A 282 -16.75 9.53 -2.86
CA LEU A 282 -15.68 10.16 -3.62
C LEU A 282 -16.10 10.43 -5.08
N MET A 283 -16.79 9.49 -5.72
CA MET A 283 -17.26 9.68 -7.10
C MET A 283 -18.39 10.72 -7.17
N ALA A 284 -19.22 10.86 -6.13
CA ALA A 284 -20.24 11.90 -6.08
C ALA A 284 -19.64 13.32 -6.09
N ILE A 285 -18.43 13.50 -5.56
CA ILE A 285 -17.70 14.77 -5.50
C ILE A 285 -16.58 14.89 -6.55
N GLU A 286 -16.51 14.00 -7.53
CA GLU A 286 -15.45 14.02 -8.54
C GLU A 286 -15.38 15.37 -9.29
N ARG A 287 -16.51 15.86 -9.79
CA ARG A 287 -16.58 17.12 -10.56
C ARG A 287 -16.12 18.34 -9.76
N PRO A 288 -16.62 18.62 -8.54
CA PRO A 288 -16.11 19.76 -7.76
C PRO A 288 -14.63 19.59 -7.41
N MET A 289 -14.17 18.36 -7.14
CA MET A 289 -12.76 18.13 -6.85
C MET A 289 -11.86 18.37 -8.07
N GLN A 290 -12.28 17.96 -9.27
CA GLN A 290 -11.55 18.27 -10.50
C GLN A 290 -11.42 19.78 -10.72
N ARG A 291 -12.45 20.57 -10.39
CA ARG A 291 -12.36 22.04 -10.42
C ARG A 291 -11.36 22.56 -9.40
N LEU A 292 -11.34 22.03 -8.17
CA LEU A 292 -10.35 22.42 -7.17
C LEU A 292 -8.92 22.08 -7.61
N LEU A 293 -8.74 20.92 -8.25
CA LEU A 293 -7.48 20.43 -8.82
C LEU A 293 -7.04 21.15 -10.11
N SER A 294 -7.85 22.07 -10.63
CA SER A 294 -7.40 23.03 -11.65
C SER A 294 -6.43 24.06 -11.06
N SER A 295 -6.44 24.26 -9.74
CA SER A 295 -5.48 25.14 -9.07
C SER A 295 -4.05 24.60 -9.20
N LEU A 296 -3.14 25.46 -9.64
CA LEU A 296 -1.77 25.07 -9.95
C LEU A 296 -1.03 24.55 -8.71
N ASN A 297 -1.29 25.10 -7.52
CA ASN A 297 -0.60 24.72 -6.29
C ASN A 297 -0.97 23.32 -5.80
N LEU A 298 -2.28 23.00 -5.76
CA LEU A 298 -2.76 21.69 -5.35
C LEU A 298 -2.33 20.61 -6.35
N TRP A 299 -2.39 20.93 -7.64
CA TRP A 299 -1.92 20.03 -8.69
C TRP A 299 -0.41 19.80 -8.63
N THR A 300 0.40 20.86 -8.47
CA THR A 300 1.86 20.74 -8.35
C THR A 300 2.24 19.87 -7.15
N THR A 301 1.58 20.06 -6.00
CA THR A 301 1.81 19.23 -4.80
C THR A 301 1.48 17.76 -5.07
N THR A 302 0.34 17.50 -5.72
CA THR A 302 -0.08 16.15 -6.12
C THR A 302 0.93 15.49 -7.05
N VAL A 303 1.46 16.23 -8.02
CA VAL A 303 2.49 15.74 -8.96
C VAL A 303 3.77 15.38 -8.19
N ILE A 304 4.27 16.27 -7.32
CA ILE A 304 5.48 16.02 -6.52
C ILE A 304 5.34 14.72 -5.73
N VAL A 305 4.24 14.56 -4.97
CA VAL A 305 3.98 13.35 -4.19
C VAL A 305 3.92 12.12 -5.09
N ASN A 306 3.22 12.19 -6.24
CA ASN A 306 3.12 11.06 -7.17
C ASN A 306 4.46 10.66 -7.82
N THR A 307 5.41 11.59 -7.97
CA THR A 307 6.75 11.27 -8.49
C THR A 307 7.63 10.51 -7.51
N MET A 308 7.22 10.45 -6.24
CA MET A 308 8.00 9.89 -5.12
C MET A 308 7.18 8.91 -4.28
N ILE A 309 6.01 8.51 -4.78
CA ILE A 309 4.98 7.88 -3.97
C ILE A 309 5.43 6.51 -3.46
N MET A 310 6.19 5.78 -4.28
CA MET A 310 6.73 4.47 -3.88
C MET A 310 7.79 4.63 -2.81
N THR A 311 8.65 5.62 -2.93
CA THR A 311 9.72 5.91 -1.96
C THR A 311 9.13 6.36 -0.63
N ILE A 312 8.21 7.31 -0.63
CA ILE A 312 7.52 7.77 0.58
C ILE A 312 6.83 6.57 1.25
N TYR A 313 6.13 5.74 0.47
CA TYR A 313 5.46 4.55 0.98
C TYR A 313 6.42 3.49 1.53
N LEU A 314 7.57 3.24 0.92
CA LEU A 314 8.49 2.18 1.38
C LEU A 314 9.27 2.59 2.63
N TRP A 315 9.58 3.89 2.78
CA TRP A 315 10.51 4.36 3.81
C TRP A 315 9.84 4.93 5.07
N HIS A 316 8.54 5.22 5.05
CA HIS A 316 7.86 5.86 6.20
C HIS A 316 7.94 5.04 7.51
N MET A 317 7.85 3.71 7.47
CA MET A 317 8.04 2.87 8.66
C MET A 317 9.49 2.85 9.12
N THR A 318 10.45 2.88 8.18
CA THR A 318 11.87 2.96 8.52
C THR A 318 12.19 4.26 9.26
N VAL A 319 11.63 5.38 8.80
CA VAL A 319 11.76 6.69 9.49
C VAL A 319 11.12 6.64 10.87
N LEU A 320 9.91 6.08 11.00
CA LEU A 320 9.25 5.91 12.30
C LEU A 320 10.13 5.11 13.26
N LEU A 321 10.60 3.94 12.85
CA LEU A 321 11.42 3.05 13.69
C LEU A 321 12.75 3.71 14.06
N ALA A 322 13.38 4.45 13.13
CA ALA A 322 14.60 5.20 13.43
C ALA A 322 14.37 6.24 14.54
N VAL A 323 13.23 6.95 14.52
CA VAL A 323 12.88 7.90 15.60
C VAL A 323 12.59 7.17 16.90
N LEU A 324 11.88 6.04 16.88
CA LEU A 324 11.64 5.24 18.09
C LEU A 324 12.95 4.73 18.71
N VAL A 325 13.86 4.21 17.89
CA VAL A 325 15.18 3.76 18.34
C VAL A 325 16.04 4.92 18.85
N LEU A 326 15.99 6.08 18.20
CA LEU A 326 16.69 7.28 18.69
C LEU A 326 16.12 7.75 20.04
N SER A 327 14.79 7.75 20.18
CA SER A 327 14.12 8.08 21.45
C SER A 327 14.53 7.13 22.56
N TYR A 328 14.65 5.82 22.29
CA TYR A 328 15.19 4.84 23.23
C TYR A 328 16.58 5.23 23.75
N PHE A 329 17.51 5.57 22.85
CA PHE A 329 18.87 5.98 23.23
C PHE A 329 18.91 7.34 23.97
N LEU A 330 17.89 8.18 23.80
CA LEU A 330 17.72 9.45 24.48
C LEU A 330 16.82 9.34 25.74
N ALA A 331 16.84 8.19 26.40
CA ALA A 331 16.09 7.92 27.63
C ALA A 331 14.57 8.21 27.49
N GLY A 332 13.99 7.84 26.34
CA GLY A 332 12.55 7.94 26.08
C GLY A 332 12.07 9.34 25.74
N LEU A 333 12.94 10.23 25.24
CA LEU A 333 12.56 11.59 24.86
C LEU A 333 11.35 11.58 23.91
N GLY A 334 10.25 12.22 24.32
CA GLY A 334 9.00 12.29 23.57
C GLY A 334 8.10 11.04 23.66
N MET A 335 8.46 10.04 24.48
CA MET A 335 7.74 8.77 24.65
C MET A 335 7.20 8.54 26.07
N SER A 336 7.26 9.56 26.93
CA SER A 336 6.77 9.49 28.31
C SER A 336 5.25 9.69 28.42
N LEU A 337 4.58 10.15 27.37
CA LEU A 337 3.13 10.37 27.36
C LEU A 337 2.40 9.04 27.24
N VAL A 338 1.51 8.77 28.19
CA VAL A 338 0.67 7.55 28.19
C VAL A 338 -0.19 7.51 26.91
N PRO A 339 -0.06 6.46 26.07
CA PRO A 339 -0.86 6.31 24.86
C PRO A 339 -2.37 6.40 25.14
N GLY A 340 -3.06 7.22 24.35
CA GLY A 340 -4.50 7.45 24.47
C GLY A 340 -4.94 8.54 25.45
N SER A 341 -4.02 9.10 26.24
CA SER A 341 -4.30 10.29 27.05
C SER A 341 -4.55 11.53 26.17
N ALA A 342 -5.18 12.56 26.72
CA ALA A 342 -5.44 13.82 26.00
C ALA A 342 -4.12 14.49 25.55
N GLU A 343 -3.11 14.50 26.42
CA GLU A 343 -1.77 15.04 26.11
C GLU A 343 -1.11 14.28 24.97
N TRP A 344 -1.24 12.94 24.97
CA TRP A 344 -0.74 12.11 23.88
C TRP A 344 -1.38 12.48 22.55
N TRP A 345 -2.70 12.70 22.50
CA TRP A 345 -3.39 13.14 21.28
C TRP A 345 -2.95 14.53 20.84
N TRP A 346 -2.78 15.48 21.76
CA TRP A 346 -2.26 16.82 21.45
C TRP A 346 -0.83 16.83 20.92
N SER A 347 -0.02 15.82 21.29
CA SER A 347 1.34 15.67 20.75
C SER A 347 1.37 15.13 19.31
N ARG A 348 0.31 14.44 18.85
CA ARG A 348 0.30 13.75 17.55
C ARG A 348 0.51 14.68 16.34
N PRO A 349 -0.07 15.90 16.26
CA PRO A 349 0.23 16.81 15.16
C PRO A 349 1.73 17.14 15.03
N LEU A 350 2.41 17.42 16.15
CA LEU A 350 3.85 17.67 16.15
C LEU A 350 4.65 16.41 15.78
N TRP A 351 4.23 15.24 16.29
CA TRP A 351 4.80 13.95 15.93
C TRP A 351 4.73 13.66 14.42
N LEU A 352 3.57 13.89 13.80
CA LEU A 352 3.38 13.74 12.36
C LEU A 352 4.22 14.74 11.55
N LEU A 353 4.34 15.99 12.01
CA LEU A 353 5.19 17.00 11.39
C LEU A 353 6.67 16.62 11.45
N LEU A 354 7.14 16.13 12.60
CA LEU A 354 8.51 15.65 12.77
C LEU A 354 8.81 14.49 11.81
N LEU A 355 7.96 13.47 11.79
CA LEU A 355 8.14 12.32 10.90
C LEU A 355 8.07 12.71 9.42
N GLY A 356 7.16 13.62 9.06
CA GLY A 356 7.09 14.20 7.73
C GLY A 356 8.36 14.95 7.34
N ALA A 357 8.89 15.78 8.24
CA ALA A 357 10.12 16.54 8.03
C ALA A 357 11.35 15.64 7.85
N LEU A 358 11.39 14.47 8.49
CA LEU A 358 12.45 13.47 8.32
C LEU A 358 12.26 12.61 7.07
N LEU A 359 11.01 12.30 6.71
CA LEU A 359 10.71 11.50 5.52
C LEU A 359 10.98 12.25 4.22
N VAL A 360 10.72 13.56 4.16
CA VAL A 360 10.91 14.35 2.95
C VAL A 360 12.35 14.26 2.42
N PRO A 361 13.42 14.52 3.19
CA PRO A 361 14.80 14.37 2.73
C PRO A 361 15.12 12.96 2.23
N VAL A 362 14.70 11.92 2.96
CA VAL A 362 14.90 10.51 2.54
C VAL A 362 14.23 10.27 1.19
N ALA A 363 12.99 10.73 1.04
CA ALA A 363 12.26 10.60 -0.19
C ALA A 363 12.98 11.35 -1.34
N LEU A 364 13.47 12.57 -1.10
CA LEU A 364 14.19 13.37 -2.10
C LEU A 364 15.46 12.67 -2.58
N LEU A 365 16.26 12.16 -1.66
CA LEU A 365 17.51 11.45 -1.95
C LEU A 365 17.29 10.18 -2.76
N LEU A 366 16.19 9.45 -2.50
CA LEU A 366 15.91 8.16 -3.12
C LEU A 366 14.96 8.25 -4.32
N SER A 367 14.30 9.39 -4.54
CA SER A 367 13.40 9.62 -5.68
C SER A 367 14.00 9.37 -7.08
N PRO A 368 15.31 9.53 -7.33
CA PRO A 368 15.89 9.18 -8.64
C PRO A 368 15.67 7.71 -9.01
N LEU A 369 15.55 6.80 -8.03
CA LEU A 369 15.33 5.38 -8.25
C LEU A 369 13.98 5.09 -8.93
N GLU A 370 12.96 5.91 -8.65
CA GLU A 370 11.65 5.80 -9.31
C GLU A 370 11.66 6.28 -10.76
N ARG A 371 12.67 7.07 -11.13
CA ARG A 371 12.87 7.59 -12.49
C ARG A 371 13.74 6.69 -13.35
N ILE A 372 14.37 5.67 -12.76
CA ILE A 372 15.14 4.68 -13.51
C ILE A 372 14.16 3.94 -14.43
N THR A 373 14.24 4.30 -15.70
CA THR A 373 13.55 3.63 -16.77
C THR A 373 14.51 2.66 -17.43
N ARG A 374 13.96 1.57 -17.95
CA ARG A 374 14.72 0.63 -18.74
C ARG A 374 15.18 1.32 -20.03
N GLY A 375 16.45 1.16 -20.38
CA GLY A 375 16.97 1.64 -21.66
C GLY A 375 16.20 1.00 -22.83
N ALA A 376 15.93 1.80 -23.88
CA ALA A 376 15.14 1.38 -25.03
C ALA A 376 15.72 0.12 -25.73
N ASP A 377 17.04 -0.07 -25.64
CA ASP A 377 17.76 -1.11 -26.35
C ASP A 377 17.84 -2.46 -25.61
N VAL A 378 17.30 -2.57 -24.39
CA VAL A 378 17.41 -3.81 -23.60
C VAL A 378 16.31 -4.81 -24.01
N PRO A 379 16.64 -6.05 -24.47
CA PRO A 379 15.65 -7.02 -24.97
C PRO A 379 14.61 -7.46 -23.94
N CYS A 380 13.33 -7.26 -24.25
CA CYS A 380 12.21 -7.57 -23.35
C CYS A 380 12.21 -9.06 -22.93
N PRO A 381 12.17 -9.40 -21.62
CA PRO A 381 12.06 -10.79 -21.19
C PRO A 381 10.73 -11.41 -21.64
N PRO A 382 10.69 -12.74 -21.88
CA PRO A 382 9.44 -13.43 -22.20
C PRO A 382 8.45 -13.36 -21.03
N THR A 383 7.15 -13.39 -21.33
CA THR A 383 6.07 -13.26 -20.34
C THR A 383 6.20 -14.24 -19.18
N ILE A 384 6.58 -15.49 -19.43
CA ILE A 384 6.73 -16.50 -18.37
C ILE A 384 7.79 -16.12 -17.34
N ARG A 385 8.88 -15.48 -17.77
CA ARG A 385 9.91 -14.95 -16.87
C ARG A 385 9.41 -13.74 -16.09
N LEU A 386 8.65 -12.84 -16.71
CA LEU A 386 8.07 -11.69 -16.02
C LEU A 386 7.09 -12.12 -14.92
N VAL A 387 6.17 -13.04 -15.26
CA VAL A 387 5.18 -13.57 -14.31
C VAL A 387 5.88 -14.38 -13.21
N GLY A 388 6.74 -15.33 -13.58
CA GLY A 388 7.47 -16.15 -12.62
C GLY A 388 8.36 -15.31 -11.68
N GLY A 389 9.07 -14.33 -12.24
CA GLY A 389 9.90 -13.41 -11.45
C GLY A 389 9.09 -12.54 -10.50
N ALA A 390 7.95 -12.02 -10.94
CA ALA A 390 7.04 -11.25 -10.09
C ALA A 390 6.41 -12.09 -8.97
N VAL A 391 6.04 -13.35 -9.25
CA VAL A 391 5.50 -14.29 -8.25
C VAL A 391 6.57 -14.64 -7.21
N LEU A 392 7.80 -14.92 -7.64
CA LEU A 392 8.93 -15.19 -6.74
C LEU A 392 9.25 -13.96 -5.87
N ALA A 393 9.32 -12.78 -6.46
CA ALA A 393 9.57 -11.55 -5.71
C ALA A 393 8.43 -11.26 -4.71
N GLY A 394 7.17 -11.41 -5.14
CA GLY A 394 6.00 -11.27 -4.26
C GLY A 394 6.02 -12.28 -3.11
N SER A 395 6.39 -13.53 -3.37
CA SER A 395 6.53 -14.57 -2.33
C SER A 395 7.63 -14.21 -1.34
N GLY A 396 8.78 -13.73 -1.83
CA GLY A 396 9.86 -13.26 -0.98
C GLY A 396 9.45 -12.08 -0.08
N LEU A 397 8.63 -11.16 -0.58
CA LEU A 397 8.07 -10.07 0.23
C LEU A 397 7.09 -10.56 1.29
N THR A 398 6.20 -11.48 0.92
CA THR A 398 5.28 -12.09 1.89
C THR A 398 6.06 -12.76 3.02
N LEU A 399 7.12 -13.51 2.69
CA LEU A 399 8.00 -14.10 3.70
C LEU A 399 8.75 -13.03 4.52
N ALA A 400 9.22 -11.94 3.89
CA ALA A 400 9.86 -10.84 4.61
C ALA A 400 8.91 -10.19 5.63
N THR A 401 7.65 -9.97 5.25
CA THR A 401 6.62 -9.45 6.15
C THR A 401 6.30 -10.41 7.30
N LEU A 402 6.20 -11.71 7.03
CA LEU A 402 5.83 -12.71 8.03
C LEU A 402 6.98 -13.05 8.98
N LEU A 403 8.19 -13.19 8.45
CA LEU A 403 9.34 -13.75 9.17
C LEU A 403 10.32 -12.68 9.66
N GLY A 404 10.43 -11.56 8.95
CA GLY A 404 11.47 -10.55 9.17
C GLY A 404 12.87 -11.10 8.89
N PHE A 405 13.86 -10.33 9.33
CA PHE A 405 15.26 -10.72 9.33
C PHE A 405 15.74 -11.03 10.75
N ASP A 406 16.50 -12.11 10.92
CA ASP A 406 17.10 -12.47 12.21
C ASP A 406 18.55 -11.97 12.40
N GLY A 407 19.10 -11.33 11.36
CA GLY A 407 20.46 -10.78 11.34
C GLY A 407 21.57 -11.77 11.01
N ASN A 408 21.30 -13.09 11.04
CA ASN A 408 22.25 -14.09 10.57
C ASN A 408 22.15 -14.21 9.04
N LEU A 409 23.18 -13.79 8.30
CA LEU A 409 23.17 -13.79 6.84
C LEU A 409 22.96 -15.21 6.24
N LEU A 410 23.43 -16.24 6.95
CA LEU A 410 23.36 -17.65 6.55
C LEU A 410 22.09 -18.35 7.06
N SER A 411 21.22 -17.64 7.79
CA SER A 411 19.92 -18.16 8.17
C SER A 411 19.12 -18.52 6.92
N PRO A 412 18.54 -19.74 6.82
CA PRO A 412 17.69 -20.13 5.72
C PRO A 412 16.55 -19.12 5.46
N THR A 413 16.06 -18.48 6.52
CA THR A 413 15.04 -17.43 6.47
C THR A 413 15.54 -16.21 5.69
N ASN A 414 16.67 -15.63 6.10
CA ASN A 414 17.21 -14.42 5.48
C ASN A 414 17.68 -14.69 4.06
N THR A 415 18.42 -15.80 3.86
CA THR A 415 18.89 -16.19 2.53
C THR A 415 17.72 -16.48 1.60
N GLY A 416 16.67 -17.17 2.07
CA GLY A 416 15.48 -17.47 1.28
C GLY A 416 14.72 -16.22 0.86
N VAL A 417 14.46 -15.28 1.79
CA VAL A 417 13.80 -14.00 1.48
C VAL A 417 14.60 -13.21 0.45
N VAL A 418 15.90 -13.02 0.70
CA VAL A 418 16.77 -12.24 -0.19
C VAL A 418 16.87 -12.91 -1.57
N ALA A 419 17.04 -14.23 -1.63
CA ALA A 419 17.12 -14.97 -2.88
C ALA A 419 15.83 -14.91 -3.69
N LEU A 420 14.66 -15.01 -3.04
CA LEU A 420 13.37 -14.91 -3.73
C LEU A 420 13.10 -13.51 -4.28
N VAL A 421 13.41 -12.47 -3.50
CA VAL A 421 13.22 -11.08 -3.90
C VAL A 421 14.17 -10.69 -5.03
N ILE A 422 15.48 -10.91 -4.84
CA ILE A 422 16.51 -10.54 -5.83
C ILE A 422 16.44 -11.45 -7.05
N GLY A 423 16.33 -12.77 -6.83
CA GLY A 423 16.21 -13.75 -7.90
C GLY A 423 14.94 -13.53 -8.72
N GLY A 424 13.81 -13.26 -8.06
CA GLY A 424 12.56 -12.91 -8.72
C GLY A 424 12.68 -11.66 -9.59
N ALA A 425 13.27 -10.58 -9.06
CA ALA A 425 13.48 -9.36 -9.83
C ALA A 425 14.45 -9.55 -11.00
N TRP A 426 15.52 -10.33 -10.81
CA TRP A 426 16.46 -10.69 -11.87
C TRP A 426 15.80 -11.52 -12.98
N ILE A 427 15.00 -12.52 -12.61
CA ILE A 427 14.22 -13.33 -13.56
C ILE A 427 13.27 -12.42 -14.35
N ALA A 428 12.61 -11.46 -13.69
CA ALA A 428 11.76 -10.44 -14.30
C ALA A 428 12.52 -9.38 -15.12
N GLY A 429 13.86 -9.47 -15.22
CA GLY A 429 14.68 -8.59 -16.04
C GLY A 429 14.84 -7.18 -15.48
N VAL A 430 14.75 -7.03 -14.16
CA VAL A 430 15.13 -5.80 -13.45
C VAL A 430 16.64 -5.79 -13.30
N PRO A 431 17.37 -4.83 -13.90
CA PRO A 431 18.82 -4.76 -13.76
C PRO A 431 19.19 -4.44 -12.30
N ILE A 432 20.01 -5.30 -11.70
CA ILE A 432 20.56 -5.08 -10.34
C ILE A 432 21.71 -4.04 -10.37
N ARG A 433 22.11 -3.56 -11.55
CA ARG A 433 23.12 -2.51 -11.67
C ARG A 433 22.54 -1.16 -11.29
N LEU A 434 22.85 -0.71 -10.07
CA LEU A 434 22.91 0.70 -9.70
C LEU A 434 24.03 1.37 -10.51
N SER A 435 23.87 1.52 -11.83
CA SER A 435 24.84 2.29 -12.61
C SER A 435 24.82 3.73 -12.13
N ARG A 436 26.02 4.29 -11.87
CA ARG A 436 26.28 5.65 -11.39
C ARG A 436 25.26 6.63 -12.00
N VAL A 437 24.43 7.19 -11.12
CA VAL A 437 23.70 8.43 -11.41
C VAL A 437 24.79 9.48 -11.61
N HIS A 438 25.02 9.88 -12.86
CA HIS A 438 25.87 11.01 -13.19
C HIS A 438 25.11 12.32 -12.99
#